data_AF-A0A804P8G2-F1
#
_entry.id   AF-A0A804P8G2-F1
#
_cell.length_a   1.000
_cell.length_b   1.000
_cell.length_c   1.000
_cell.angle_alpha   90.00
_cell.angle_beta   90.00
_cell.angle_gamma   90.00
#
_symmetry.space_group_name_H-M   'P 1'
#
loop_
_entity.id
_entity.type
_entity.pdbx_description
1 polymer ?
#
loop_
_entity_poly.entity_id
_entity_poly.type
_entity_poly.pdbx_seq_one_letter_code
_entity_poly.pdbx_strand_id
1 'polypeptide(L)'
;MAETVGFASGDAAAWRAALAAYDRRLAALDKPDLVAVDSFYRHDLPALLRCRDPDPFLAKPELVRLLQWKLSRGKWRPRLMDFVKGLDDAVVESASRKAFAALPDLRRAITELTVLKGVGPATASAVLAAYAPDVAPFMSDEPWAIQRSTL
;
A
#
# COMPACT_ATOMS: atom_id res chain seq x y z
N MET A 1 18.75 -10.18 -25.68
CA MET A 1 18.48 -8.73 -25.64
C MET A 1 17.37 -8.52 -24.64
N ALA A 2 17.61 -7.80 -23.55
CA ALA A 2 16.57 -7.50 -22.57
C ALA A 2 15.65 -6.44 -23.16
N GLU A 3 14.40 -6.79 -23.43
CA GLU A 3 13.35 -5.80 -23.72
C GLU A 3 13.21 -4.93 -22.48
N THR A 4 13.69 -3.70 -22.56
CA THR A 4 13.33 -2.66 -21.60
C THR A 4 11.84 -2.40 -21.78
N VAL A 5 11.01 -2.97 -20.91
CA VAL A 5 9.61 -2.57 -20.78
C VAL A 5 9.61 -1.13 -20.29
N GLY A 6 9.66 -0.19 -21.24
CA GLY A 6 9.59 1.24 -20.97
C GLY A 6 8.17 1.64 -20.58
N PHE A 7 8.04 2.66 -19.75
CA PHE A 7 6.74 3.26 -19.50
C PHE A 7 6.15 3.86 -20.78
N ALA A 8 4.82 3.89 -20.88
CA ALA A 8 4.10 4.44 -22.04
C ALA A 8 4.37 5.95 -22.28
N SER A 9 4.93 6.67 -21.30
CA SER A 9 5.32 8.08 -21.43
C SER A 9 6.43 8.44 -20.45
N GLY A 10 7.38 9.27 -20.89
CA GLY A 10 8.35 9.97 -20.02
C GLY A 10 7.90 11.39 -19.62
N ASP A 11 6.75 11.86 -20.09
CA ASP A 11 6.26 13.21 -19.85
C ASP A 11 5.61 13.36 -18.47
N ALA A 12 6.22 14.20 -17.62
CA ALA A 12 5.72 14.51 -16.29
C ALA A 12 4.30 15.14 -16.32
N ALA A 13 3.95 15.91 -17.35
CA ALA A 13 2.61 16.49 -17.47
C ALA A 13 1.55 15.39 -17.68
N ALA A 14 1.82 14.42 -18.54
CA ALA A 14 0.96 13.25 -18.71
C ALA A 14 0.79 12.45 -17.40
N TRP A 15 1.85 12.26 -16.61
CA TRP A 15 1.76 11.60 -15.30
C TRP A 15 0.91 12.38 -14.30
N ARG A 16 1.08 13.71 -14.23
CA ARG A 16 0.26 14.58 -13.37
C ARG A 16 -1.21 14.53 -13.78
N ALA A 17 -1.50 14.58 -15.08
CA ALA A 17 -2.86 14.48 -15.59
C ALA A 17 -3.49 13.11 -15.27
N ALA A 18 -2.72 12.02 -15.39
CA ALA A 18 -3.18 10.69 -15.02
C ALA A 18 -3.49 10.58 -13.52
N LEU A 19 -2.65 11.17 -12.66
CA LEU A 19 -2.86 11.24 -11.22
C LEU A 19 -4.08 12.09 -10.84
N ALA A 20 -4.28 13.24 -11.50
CA ALA A 20 -5.43 14.11 -11.28
C ALA A 20 -6.76 13.45 -11.69
N ALA A 21 -6.73 12.50 -12.64
CA ALA A 21 -7.89 11.73 -13.06
C ALA A 21 -8.17 10.50 -12.17
N TYR A 22 -7.39 10.27 -11.10
CA TYR A 22 -7.46 9.03 -10.32
C TYR A 22 -8.86 8.78 -9.72
N ASP A 23 -9.44 9.75 -9.01
CA ASP A 23 -10.74 9.57 -8.34
C ASP A 23 -11.87 9.28 -9.33
N ARG A 24 -11.87 10.00 -10.46
CA ARG A 24 -12.76 9.73 -11.60
C ARG A 24 -12.62 8.30 -12.09
N ARG A 25 -11.39 7.81 -12.26
CA ARG A 25 -11.10 6.46 -12.77
C ARG A 25 -11.49 5.40 -11.75
N LEU A 26 -11.25 5.65 -10.47
CA LEU A 26 -11.64 4.77 -9.37
C LEU A 26 -13.17 4.62 -9.30
N ALA A 27 -13.91 5.74 -9.37
CA ALA A 27 -15.37 5.73 -9.40
C ALA A 27 -15.92 4.98 -10.62
N ALA A 28 -15.25 5.07 -11.78
CA ALA A 28 -15.64 4.36 -13.00
C ALA A 28 -15.43 2.83 -12.94
N LEU A 29 -14.74 2.29 -11.92
CA LEU A 29 -14.58 0.84 -11.74
C LEU A 29 -15.85 0.16 -11.19
N ASP A 30 -16.85 0.93 -10.76
CA ASP A 30 -18.11 0.43 -10.18
C ASP A 30 -17.90 -0.55 -9.01
N LYS A 31 -16.91 -0.24 -8.16
CA LYS A 31 -16.55 -1.01 -6.96
C LYS A 31 -16.67 -0.12 -5.72
N PRO A 32 -17.88 0.04 -5.14
CA PRO A 32 -18.12 0.97 -4.05
C PRO A 32 -17.25 0.66 -2.81
N ASP A 33 -17.05 -0.62 -2.51
CA ASP A 33 -16.18 -1.05 -1.40
C ASP A 33 -14.73 -0.60 -1.58
N LEU A 34 -14.22 -0.61 -2.83
CA LEU A 34 -12.86 -0.17 -3.15
C LEU A 34 -12.71 1.34 -2.96
N VAL A 35 -13.71 2.14 -3.36
CA VAL A 35 -13.68 3.60 -3.19
C VAL A 35 -13.53 3.98 -1.72
N ALA A 36 -14.32 3.35 -0.85
CA ALA A 36 -14.28 3.64 0.59
C ALA A 36 -12.93 3.27 1.24
N VAL A 37 -12.37 2.09 0.90
CA VAL A 37 -11.09 1.66 1.48
C VAL A 37 -9.87 2.34 0.86
N ASP A 38 -10.00 2.87 -0.37
CA ASP A 38 -8.93 3.62 -1.04
C ASP A 38 -8.74 5.02 -0.44
N SER A 39 -9.83 5.72 -0.13
CA SER A 39 -9.77 7.00 0.59
C SER A 39 -9.00 6.86 1.91
N PHE A 40 -9.26 5.79 2.66
CA PHE A 40 -8.55 5.51 3.90
C PHE A 40 -7.03 5.37 3.67
N TYR A 41 -6.61 4.60 2.66
CA TYR A 41 -5.18 4.40 2.39
C TYR A 41 -4.49 5.68 1.90
N ARG A 42 -5.14 6.48 1.05
CA ARG A 42 -4.53 7.65 0.41
C ARG A 42 -4.51 8.90 1.30
N HIS A 43 -5.48 9.04 2.21
CA HIS A 43 -5.69 10.27 2.96
C HIS A 43 -5.61 10.04 4.47
N ASP A 44 -6.46 9.16 5.00
CA ASP A 44 -6.60 9.00 6.46
C ASP A 44 -5.35 8.39 7.09
N LEU A 45 -4.85 7.29 6.52
CA LEU A 45 -3.72 6.54 7.08
C LEU A 45 -2.43 7.40 7.12
N PRO A 46 -2.01 8.08 6.05
CA PRO A 46 -0.84 8.96 6.11
C PRO A 46 -1.01 10.09 7.15
N ALA A 47 -2.22 10.63 7.30
CA ALA A 47 -2.49 11.65 8.32
C ALA A 47 -2.37 11.08 9.74
N LEU A 48 -2.96 9.91 10.00
CA LEU A 48 -2.89 9.22 11.29
C LEU A 48 -1.46 8.89 11.70
N LEU A 49 -0.63 8.43 10.76
CA LEU A 49 0.78 8.12 11.01
C LEU A 49 1.58 9.38 11.35
N ARG A 50 1.41 10.48 10.60
CA ARG A 50 2.08 11.76 10.87
C ARG A 50 1.64 12.42 12.17
N CYS A 51 0.37 12.27 12.56
CA CYS A 51 -0.12 12.78 13.85
C CYS A 51 0.57 12.13 15.06
N ARG A 52 1.29 11.02 14.87
CA ARG A 52 2.03 10.30 15.92
C ARG A 52 3.52 10.61 15.94
N ASP A 53 3.99 11.52 15.09
CA ASP A 53 5.38 11.97 15.15
C ASP A 53 5.70 12.60 16.52
N PRO A 54 6.91 12.38 17.08
CA PRO A 54 8.09 11.76 16.44
C PRO A 54 8.18 10.23 16.57
N ASP A 55 7.19 9.55 17.16
CA ASP A 55 7.20 8.10 17.38
C ASP A 55 6.02 7.43 16.65
N PRO A 56 6.03 7.43 15.31
CA PRO A 56 4.96 6.90 14.49
C PRO A 56 4.86 5.39 14.61
N PHE A 57 3.64 4.88 14.50
CA PHE A 57 3.34 3.46 14.53
C PHE A 57 2.04 3.16 13.80
N LEU A 58 1.93 1.93 13.32
CA LEU A 58 0.73 1.39 12.72
C LEU A 58 -0.06 0.61 13.78
N ALA A 59 -1.33 0.97 13.99
CA ALA A 59 -2.22 0.20 14.85
C ALA A 59 -2.80 -1.01 14.10
N LYS A 60 -3.13 -2.09 14.80
CA LYS A 60 -3.71 -3.29 14.15
C LYS A 60 -4.95 -3.01 13.31
N PRO A 61 -5.95 -2.21 13.76
CA PRO A 61 -7.12 -1.90 12.93
C PRO A 61 -6.75 -1.20 11.60
N GLU A 62 -5.67 -0.41 11.61
CA GLU A 62 -5.16 0.29 10.43
C GLU A 62 -4.48 -0.68 9.47
N LEU A 63 -3.68 -1.63 9.98
CA LEU A 63 -3.09 -2.70 9.18
C LEU A 63 -4.17 -3.59 8.54
N VAL A 64 -5.24 -3.91 9.26
CA VAL A 64 -6.39 -4.66 8.72
C VAL A 64 -7.05 -3.90 7.57
N ARG A 65 -7.34 -2.60 7.73
CA ARG A 65 -7.93 -1.78 6.66
C ARG A 65 -6.99 -1.61 5.47
N LEU A 66 -5.69 -1.44 5.70
CA LEU A 66 -4.69 -1.39 4.63
C LEU A 66 -4.65 -2.70 3.84
N LEU A 67 -4.69 -3.85 4.52
CA LEU A 67 -4.72 -5.14 3.83
C LEU A 67 -6.02 -5.34 3.06
N GLN A 68 -7.16 -4.93 3.62
CA GLN A 68 -8.44 -4.94 2.92
C GLN A 68 -8.38 -4.09 1.64
N TRP A 69 -7.83 -2.88 1.71
CA TRP A 69 -7.58 -2.05 0.53
C TRP A 69 -6.71 -2.78 -0.49
N LYS A 70 -5.56 -3.32 -0.07
CA LYS A 70 -4.64 -4.02 -0.97
C LYS A 70 -5.32 -5.20 -1.68
N LEU A 71 -6.10 -6.01 -0.95
CA LEU A 71 -6.77 -7.18 -1.51
C LEU A 71 -8.00 -6.83 -2.36
N SER A 72 -8.66 -5.70 -2.10
CA SER A 72 -9.80 -5.22 -2.90
C SER A 72 -9.39 -4.77 -4.31
N ARG A 73 -8.13 -4.37 -4.48
CA ARG A 73 -7.55 -4.00 -5.77
C ARG A 73 -7.18 -5.19 -6.64
N GLY A 74 -7.16 -6.40 -6.07
CA GLY A 74 -6.60 -7.56 -6.72
C GLY A 74 -7.24 -8.88 -6.37
N LYS A 75 -6.45 -9.96 -6.42
CA LYS A 75 -6.94 -11.30 -6.02
C LYS A 75 -7.22 -11.36 -4.52
N TRP A 76 -8.48 -11.50 -4.15
CA TRP A 76 -8.91 -11.70 -2.77
C TRP A 76 -8.32 -12.98 -2.16
N ARG A 77 -7.68 -12.85 -0.98
CA ARG A 77 -7.03 -13.95 -0.24
C ARG A 77 -7.44 -13.90 1.23
N PRO A 78 -8.57 -14.51 1.62
CA PRO A 78 -9.16 -14.34 2.95
C PRO A 78 -8.22 -14.81 4.09
N ARG A 79 -7.42 -15.86 3.84
CA ARG A 79 -6.45 -16.39 4.80
C ARG A 79 -5.43 -15.33 5.26
N LEU A 80 -5.09 -14.36 4.42
CA LEU A 80 -4.17 -13.28 4.81
C LEU A 80 -4.83 -12.33 5.81
N MET A 81 -6.14 -12.07 5.65
CA MET A 81 -6.90 -11.26 6.59
C MET A 81 -6.97 -11.93 7.97
N ASP A 82 -7.17 -13.25 8.00
CA ASP A 82 -7.24 -14.00 9.26
C ASP A 82 -5.93 -13.93 10.05
N PHE A 83 -4.78 -13.98 9.35
CA PHE A 83 -3.48 -13.81 9.98
C PHE A 83 -3.31 -12.44 10.63
N VAL A 84 -3.65 -11.37 9.91
CA VAL A 84 -3.49 -10.00 10.43
C VAL A 84 -4.48 -9.73 11.57
N LYS A 85 -5.72 -10.21 11.49
CA LYS A 85 -6.71 -10.07 12.56
C LYS A 85 -6.28 -10.78 13.84
N GLY A 86 -5.56 -11.90 13.72
CA GLY A 86 -5.02 -12.66 14.84
C GLY A 86 -3.70 -12.14 15.41
N LEU A 87 -3.15 -11.03 14.91
CA LEU A 87 -1.96 -10.42 15.50
C LEU A 87 -2.29 -9.68 16.80
N ASP A 88 -1.30 -9.60 17.68
CA ASP A 88 -1.33 -8.75 18.86
C ASP A 88 -0.98 -7.31 18.50
N ASP A 89 -1.71 -6.35 19.06
CA ASP A 89 -1.54 -4.92 18.76
C ASP A 89 -0.11 -4.46 19.07
N ALA A 90 0.44 -4.88 20.21
CA ALA A 90 1.81 -4.57 20.62
C ALA A 90 2.87 -5.06 19.62
N VAL A 91 2.64 -6.19 18.96
CA VAL A 91 3.56 -6.75 17.95
C VAL A 91 3.51 -5.90 16.67
N VAL A 92 2.32 -5.48 16.25
CA VAL A 92 2.15 -4.60 15.07
C VAL A 92 2.80 -3.24 15.31
N GLU A 93 2.58 -2.65 16.49
CA GLU A 93 3.20 -1.37 16.87
C GLU A 93 4.72 -1.49 16.93
N SER A 94 5.25 -2.51 17.61
CA SER A 94 6.70 -2.69 17.75
C SER A 94 7.39 -2.87 16.40
N ALA A 95 6.82 -3.70 15.51
CA ALA A 95 7.35 -3.92 14.16
C ALA A 95 7.33 -2.64 13.32
N SER A 96 6.21 -1.89 13.35
CA SER A 96 6.07 -0.66 12.57
C SER A 96 6.97 0.47 13.05
N ARG A 97 7.13 0.67 14.37
CA ARG A 97 8.10 1.64 14.93
C ARG A 97 9.52 1.36 14.44
N LYS A 98 9.96 0.10 14.54
CA LYS A 98 11.29 -0.31 14.05
C LYS A 98 11.45 -0.09 12.55
N ALA A 99 10.40 -0.38 11.78
CA ALA A 99 10.42 -0.19 10.33
C ALA A 99 10.52 1.29 9.93
N PHE A 100 9.75 2.17 10.58
CA PHE A 100 9.80 3.60 10.31
C PHE A 100 11.14 4.22 10.73
N ALA A 101 11.68 3.82 11.88
CA ALA A 101 13.01 4.24 12.34
C ALA A 101 14.17 3.71 11.47
N ALA A 102 13.95 2.66 10.68
CA ALA A 102 14.96 2.13 9.77
C ALA A 102 15.06 2.93 8.45
N LEU A 103 14.10 3.81 8.13
CA LEU A 103 14.17 4.62 6.92
C LEU A 103 15.38 5.58 6.98
N PRO A 104 16.08 5.81 5.85
CA PRO A 104 15.72 5.42 4.48
C PRO A 104 16.18 4.01 4.05
N ASP A 105 16.68 3.15 4.95
CA ASP A 105 17.04 1.75 4.61
C ASP A 105 15.78 0.90 4.39
N LEU A 106 15.32 0.88 3.14
CA LEU A 106 14.13 0.14 2.72
C LEU A 106 14.24 -1.37 2.96
N ARG A 107 15.44 -1.95 2.80
CA ARG A 107 15.62 -3.39 2.96
C ARG A 107 15.39 -3.76 4.42
N ARG A 108 16.01 -3.02 5.34
CA ARG A 108 15.81 -3.19 6.77
C ARG A 108 14.37 -2.90 7.18
N ALA A 109 13.78 -1.80 6.71
CA ALA A 109 12.40 -1.44 7.01
C ALA A 109 11.39 -2.50 6.58
N ILE A 110 11.58 -3.10 5.39
CA ILE A 110 10.75 -4.22 4.92
C ILE A 110 10.96 -5.44 5.82
N THR A 111 12.20 -5.79 6.18
CA THR A 111 12.49 -6.92 7.06
C THR A 111 11.74 -6.79 8.39
N GLU A 112 11.76 -5.61 9.01
CA GLU A 112 11.06 -5.34 10.29
C GLU A 112 9.53 -5.55 10.18
N LEU A 113 8.91 -5.30 9.03
CA LEU A 113 7.47 -5.52 8.82
C LEU A 113 7.13 -6.96 8.42
N THR A 114 8.02 -7.65 7.71
CA THR A 114 7.77 -9.02 7.23
C THR A 114 7.80 -10.10 8.32
N VAL A 115 8.18 -9.73 9.55
CA VAL A 115 8.01 -10.61 10.72
C VAL A 115 6.52 -10.80 11.09
N LEU A 116 5.66 -9.86 10.68
CA LEU A 116 4.23 -9.93 10.93
C LEU A 116 3.59 -10.99 10.02
N LYS A 117 2.90 -11.96 10.63
CA LYS A 117 2.21 -13.01 9.88
C LYS A 117 1.15 -12.40 8.96
N GLY A 118 1.20 -12.75 7.67
CA GLY A 118 0.30 -12.19 6.66
C GLY A 118 0.79 -10.90 6.00
N VAL A 119 1.91 -10.33 6.46
CA VAL A 119 2.58 -9.18 5.83
C VAL A 119 3.78 -9.67 5.03
N GLY A 120 3.65 -9.67 3.71
CA GLY A 120 4.77 -9.89 2.78
C GLY A 120 5.45 -8.58 2.35
N PRO A 121 6.55 -8.64 1.59
CA PRO A 121 7.30 -7.46 1.14
C PRO A 121 6.44 -6.38 0.45
N ALA A 122 5.48 -6.79 -0.37
CA ALA A 122 4.59 -5.86 -1.02
C ALA A 122 3.60 -5.18 -0.05
N THR A 123 3.10 -5.89 0.97
CA THR A 123 2.25 -5.27 2.00
C THR A 123 3.09 -4.35 2.89
N ALA A 124 4.31 -4.78 3.25
CA ALA A 124 5.26 -3.94 3.96
C ALA A 124 5.56 -2.64 3.19
N SER A 125 5.79 -2.72 1.87
CA SER A 125 6.01 -1.53 1.04
C SER A 125 4.82 -0.59 0.99
N ALA A 126 3.58 -1.08 1.11
CA ALA A 126 2.39 -0.24 1.20
C ALA A 126 2.35 0.56 2.51
N VAL A 127 2.70 -0.09 3.62
CA VAL A 127 2.80 0.56 4.94
C VAL A 127 3.87 1.66 4.89
N LEU A 128 5.05 1.36 4.33
CA LEU A 128 6.14 2.33 4.21
C LEU A 128 5.78 3.50 3.29
N ALA A 129 5.13 3.23 2.15
CA ALA A 129 4.69 4.26 1.21
C ALA A 129 3.60 5.17 1.81
N ALA A 130 2.75 4.65 2.70
CA ALA A 130 1.77 5.47 3.41
C ALA A 130 2.43 6.42 4.43
N TYR A 131 3.53 6.01 5.06
CA TYR A 131 4.27 6.82 6.02
C TYR A 131 5.20 7.84 5.34
N ALA A 132 6.06 7.35 4.45
CA ALA A 132 7.14 8.13 3.82
C ALA A 132 7.12 7.96 2.29
N PRO A 133 6.10 8.51 1.59
CA PRO A 133 5.94 8.33 0.13
C PRO A 133 7.11 8.86 -0.70
N ASP A 134 7.86 9.84 -0.18
CA ASP A 134 9.03 10.43 -0.87
C ASP A 134 10.27 9.53 -0.80
N VAL A 135 10.29 8.54 0.11
CA VAL A 135 11.43 7.65 0.37
C VAL A 135 11.11 6.21 -0.01
N ALA A 136 9.89 5.75 0.27
CA ALA A 136 9.48 4.36 0.11
C ALA A 136 8.45 4.20 -1.02
N PRO A 137 8.83 3.62 -2.17
CA PRO A 137 7.87 3.31 -3.22
C PRO A 137 7.00 2.10 -2.84
N PHE A 138 5.74 2.11 -3.28
CA PHE A 138 4.84 0.97 -3.14
C PHE A 138 5.09 -0.08 -4.23
N MET A 139 5.39 -1.31 -3.83
CA MET A 139 5.49 -2.47 -4.72
C MET A 139 4.14 -3.19 -4.79
N SER A 140 3.42 -3.03 -5.90
CA SER A 140 2.15 -3.72 -6.14
C SER A 140 2.39 -5.10 -6.77
N ASP A 141 1.79 -6.16 -6.21
CA ASP A 141 1.92 -7.54 -6.69
C ASP A 141 1.04 -7.86 -7.93
N GLU A 142 0.27 -6.90 -8.43
CA GLU A 142 -0.64 -7.12 -9.55
C GLU A 142 0.09 -7.02 -10.88
N PRO A 143 0.06 -8.05 -11.75
CA PRO A 143 0.22 -7.81 -13.17
C PRO A 143 -0.95 -6.92 -13.58
N TRP A 144 -0.68 -5.75 -14.15
CA TRP A 144 -1.69 -4.92 -14.81
C TRP A 144 -2.27 -5.72 -15.98
N ALA A 145 -3.23 -6.60 -15.70
CA ALA A 145 -4.06 -7.20 -16.72
C ALA A 145 -4.94 -6.09 -17.26
N ILE A 146 -4.42 -5.37 -18.26
CA ILE A 146 -5.25 -4.66 -19.22
C ILE A 146 -6.09 -5.78 -19.86
N GLN A 147 -7.29 -6.03 -19.33
CA GLN A 147 -8.34 -6.65 -20.11
C GLN A 147 -8.61 -5.67 -21.24
N ARG A 148 -7.90 -5.83 -22.36
CA ARG A 148 -8.38 -5.32 -23.64
C ARG A 148 -9.71 -6.01 -23.84
N SER A 149 -10.79 -5.29 -23.54
CA SER A 149 -12.09 -5.60 -24.10
C SER A 149 -11.92 -5.49 -25.60
N THR A 150 -11.56 -6.60 -26.23
CA THR A 150 -11.74 -6.78 -27.66
C THR A 150 -13.24 -6.69 -27.91
N LEU A 151 -13.58 -5.79 -28.82
CA LEU A 151 -14.89 -5.56 -29.42
C LEU A 151 -15.64 -6.86 -29.73
#